data_AF-A0A7W0TEN3-F1
#
_entry.id   AF-A0A7W0TEN3-F1
#
_cell.length_a   1.000
_cell.length_b   1.000
_cell.length_c   1.000
_cell.angle_alpha   90.00
_cell.angle_beta   90.00
_cell.angle_gamma   90.00
#
_symmetry.space_group_name_H-M   'P 1'
#
loop_
_entity.id
_entity.type
_entity.pdbx_description
1 polymer ?
#
loop_
_entity_poly.entity_id
_entity_poly.type
_entity_poly.pdbx_seq_one_letter_code
_entity_poly.pdbx_strand_id
1 'polypeptide(L)'
;LLLIPLASGDLAIPLLVASGLGFGFCVVVYNVTGISLMQAITPDRMLGRMNASRRFIVWGVIPLGMLLGGVLGSNLGLRETLWIGAIGNSLAFVPLLVSPIWSIKTIADAEDALSETVTDA
;
A
#
# COMPACT_ATOMS: atom_id res chain seq x y z
N LEU A 1 -3.18 8.55 8.75
CA LEU A 1 -2.65 7.77 9.90
C LEU A 1 -1.98 8.63 10.98
N LEU A 2 -1.37 9.77 10.63
CA LEU A 2 -0.75 10.71 11.60
C LEU A 2 -1.71 11.33 12.63
N LEU A 3 -3.02 11.21 12.43
CA LEU A 3 -4.04 11.72 13.36
C LEU A 3 -4.32 10.76 14.54
N ILE A 4 -3.99 9.47 14.42
CA ILE A 4 -4.26 8.45 15.44
C ILE A 4 -3.46 8.69 16.74
N PRO A 5 -2.16 9.05 16.71
CA PRO A 5 -1.39 9.32 17.94
C PRO A 5 -1.76 10.64 18.63
N LEU A 6 -2.45 11.54 17.92
CA LEU A 6 -2.87 12.86 18.38
C LEU A 6 -4.30 12.86 18.96
N ALA A 7 -5.03 11.76 18.77
CA ALA A 7 -6.37 11.56 19.28
C ALA A 7 -6.35 11.29 20.81
N SER A 8 -6.29 12.35 21.61
CA SER A 8 -6.51 12.31 23.06
C SER A 8 -7.58 13.33 23.46
N GLY A 9 -8.67 12.89 24.09
CA GLY A 9 -9.81 13.72 24.52
C GLY A 9 -11.09 13.54 23.67
N ASP A 10 -12.04 14.47 23.76
CA ASP A 10 -13.37 14.41 23.11
C ASP A 10 -13.32 14.37 21.57
N LEU A 11 -12.20 14.76 20.96
CA LEU A 11 -12.00 14.75 19.51
C LEU A 11 -11.49 13.42 18.96
N ALA A 12 -11.22 12.42 19.81
CA ALA A 12 -10.62 11.16 19.37
C ALA A 12 -11.51 10.40 18.35
N ILE A 13 -12.82 10.31 18.62
CA ILE A 13 -13.76 9.60 17.74
C ILE A 13 -13.86 10.24 16.35
N PRO A 14 -14.15 11.55 16.18
CA PRO A 14 -14.25 12.15 14.85
C PRO A 14 -12.93 12.08 14.08
N LEU A 15 -11.78 12.20 14.74
CA LEU A 15 -10.46 12.12 14.10
C LEU A 15 -10.15 10.71 13.60
N LEU A 16 -10.50 9.68 14.39
CA LEU A 16 -10.39 8.28 14.00
C LEU A 16 -11.30 7.97 12.81
N VAL A 17 -12.56 8.43 12.84
CA VAL A 17 -13.52 8.25 11.75
C VAL A 17 -13.03 8.92 10.46
N ALA A 18 -12.57 10.17 10.52
CA ALA A 18 -12.02 10.87 9.36
C ALA A 18 -10.80 10.14 8.77
N SER A 19 -9.91 9.64 9.63
CA SER A 19 -8.74 8.88 9.20
C SER A 19 -9.12 7.54 8.56
N GLY A 20 -10.13 6.85 9.09
CA GLY A 20 -10.64 5.59 8.56
C GLY A 20 -11.33 5.76 7.21
N LEU A 21 -12.15 6.80 7.07
CA LEU A 21 -12.80 7.13 5.79
C LEU A 21 -11.77 7.49 4.70
N GLY A 22 -10.80 8.35 5.03
CA GLY A 22 -9.73 8.70 4.08
C GLY A 22 -8.90 7.50 3.67
N PHE A 23 -8.53 6.64 4.64
CA PHE A 23 -7.81 5.41 4.34
C PHE A 23 -8.63 4.46 3.47
N GLY A 24 -9.89 4.22 3.80
CA GLY A 24 -10.79 3.37 3.03
C GLY A 24 -10.96 3.84 1.58
N PHE A 25 -11.13 5.16 1.39
CA PHE A 25 -11.19 5.76 0.05
C PHE A 25 -9.91 5.50 -0.75
N CYS A 26 -8.73 5.78 -0.17
CA CYS A 26 -7.45 5.53 -0.83
C CYS A 26 -7.25 4.04 -1.17
N VAL A 27 -7.65 3.14 -0.27
CA VAL A 27 -7.59 1.70 -0.51
C VAL A 27 -8.46 1.32 -1.70
N VAL A 28 -9.69 1.82 -1.79
CA VAL A 28 -10.58 1.55 -2.93
C VAL A 28 -9.95 2.03 -4.24
N VAL A 29 -9.46 3.27 -4.28
CA VAL A 29 -8.80 3.84 -5.48
C VAL A 29 -7.59 2.97 -5.87
N TYR A 30 -6.75 2.59 -4.92
CA TYR A 30 -5.59 1.73 -5.18
C TYR A 30 -6.01 0.34 -5.71
N ASN A 31 -7.06 -0.26 -5.13
CA ASN A 31 -7.55 -1.55 -5.58
C ASN A 31 -8.12 -1.47 -7.00
N VAL A 32 -8.85 -0.40 -7.34
CA VAL A 32 -9.44 -0.23 -8.67
C VAL A 32 -8.38 0.09 -9.72
N THR A 33 -7.46 1.02 -9.46
CA THR A 33 -6.49 1.44 -10.48
C THR A 33 -5.27 0.52 -10.53
N GLY A 34 -4.64 0.26 -9.39
CA GLY A 34 -3.35 -0.46 -9.35
C GLY A 34 -3.48 -1.95 -9.66
N ILE A 35 -4.52 -2.60 -9.12
CA ILE A 35 -4.72 -4.04 -9.37
C ILE A 35 -5.20 -4.27 -10.79
N SER A 36 -6.15 -3.46 -11.27
CA SER A 36 -6.68 -3.61 -12.62
C SER A 36 -5.61 -3.37 -13.68
N LEU A 37 -4.67 -2.45 -13.46
CA LEU A 37 -3.52 -2.27 -14.35
C LEU A 37 -2.65 -3.53 -14.41
N MET A 38 -2.29 -4.09 -13.26
CA MET A 38 -1.52 -5.33 -13.19
C MET A 38 -2.27 -6.51 -13.83
N GLN A 39 -3.59 -6.57 -13.68
CA GLN A 39 -4.45 -7.56 -14.35
C GLN A 39 -4.50 -7.36 -15.86
N ALA A 40 -4.58 -6.13 -16.36
CA ALA A 40 -4.63 -5.84 -17.79
C ALA A 40 -3.30 -6.18 -18.51
N ILE A 41 -2.17 -5.95 -17.84
CA ILE A 41 -0.83 -6.21 -18.40
C ILE A 41 -0.47 -7.70 -18.31
N THR A 42 -1.09 -8.46 -17.39
CA THR A 42 -0.75 -9.87 -17.17
C THR A 42 -1.59 -10.80 -18.05
N PRO A 43 -0.97 -11.69 -18.84
CA PRO A 43 -1.70 -12.67 -19.64
C PRO A 43 -2.64 -13.54 -18.80
N ASP A 44 -3.84 -13.85 -19.32
CA ASP A 44 -4.88 -14.60 -18.59
C ASP A 44 -4.38 -15.87 -17.91
N ARG A 45 -3.50 -16.62 -18.58
CA ARG A 45 -2.88 -17.86 -18.05
C ARG A 45 -2.03 -17.66 -16.80
N MET A 46 -1.56 -16.44 -16.52
CA MET A 46 -0.68 -16.12 -15.38
C MET A 46 -1.37 -15.33 -14.28
N LEU A 47 -2.62 -14.89 -14.47
CA LEU A 47 -3.37 -14.08 -13.49
C LEU A 47 -3.43 -14.74 -12.11
N GLY A 48 -3.63 -16.07 -12.05
CA GLY A 48 -3.64 -16.83 -10.81
C GLY A 48 -2.29 -16.79 -10.06
N ARG A 49 -1.17 -16.92 -10.79
CA ARG A 49 0.19 -16.88 -10.21
C ARG A 49 0.58 -15.49 -9.74
N MET A 50 0.21 -14.46 -10.51
CA MET A 50 0.42 -13.07 -10.11
C MET A 50 -0.33 -12.75 -8.82
N ASN A 51 -1.62 -13.10 -8.76
CA ASN A 51 -2.43 -12.82 -7.59
C ASN A 51 -1.90 -13.55 -6.34
N ALA A 52 -1.49 -14.81 -6.48
CA ALA A 52 -0.86 -15.58 -5.41
C ALA A 52 0.43 -14.91 -4.89
N SER A 53 1.33 -14.51 -5.79
CA SER A 53 2.61 -13.87 -5.43
C SER A 53 2.39 -12.53 -4.74
N ARG A 54 1.50 -11.69 -5.29
CA ARG A 54 1.15 -10.40 -4.68
C ARG A 54 0.53 -10.60 -3.30
N ARG A 55 -0.39 -11.55 -3.15
CA ARG A 55 -1.02 -11.82 -1.86
C ARG A 55 -0.01 -12.34 -0.84
N PHE A 56 0.90 -13.21 -1.26
CA PHE A 56 1.98 -13.71 -0.40
C PHE A 56 2.87 -12.57 0.12
N ILE A 57 3.27 -11.64 -0.74
CA ILE A 57 4.10 -10.49 -0.31
C ILE A 57 3.30 -9.56 0.61
N VAL A 58 2.10 -9.15 0.19
CA VAL A 58 1.29 -8.17 0.93
C VAL A 58 0.88 -8.71 2.29
N TRP A 59 0.45 -9.97 2.36
CA TRP A 59 -0.01 -10.57 3.61
C TRP A 59 1.14 -11.16 4.42
N GLY A 60 2.25 -11.55 3.77
CA GLY A 60 3.42 -12.14 4.42
C GLY A 60 4.24 -11.13 5.24
N VAL A 61 4.16 -9.84 4.94
CA VAL A 61 4.80 -8.78 5.74
C VAL A 61 3.98 -8.44 6.99
N ILE A 62 2.68 -8.76 7.03
CA ILE A 62 1.80 -8.45 8.17
C ILE A 62 2.31 -9.08 9.48
N PRO A 63 2.65 -10.39 9.55
CA PRO A 63 3.19 -10.98 10.78
C PRO A 63 4.47 -10.29 11.27
N LEU A 64 5.36 -9.87 10.38
CA LEU A 64 6.59 -9.15 10.74
C LEU A 64 6.26 -7.80 11.37
N GLY A 65 5.34 -7.04 10.76
CA GLY A 65 4.85 -5.78 11.31
C GLY A 65 4.17 -5.95 12.67
N MET A 66 3.39 -7.03 12.85
CA MET A 66 2.75 -7.36 14.12
C MET A 66 3.78 -7.66 15.21
N LEU A 67 4.81 -8.47 14.91
CA LEU A 67 5.86 -8.80 15.87
C LEU A 67 6.67 -7.57 16.27
N LEU A 68 7.08 -6.75 15.29
CA LEU A 68 7.76 -5.49 15.54
C LEU A 68 6.90 -4.52 16.36
N GLY A 69 5.62 -4.38 16.01
CA GLY A 69 4.68 -3.54 16.75
C GLY A 69 4.47 -4.00 18.20
N GLY A 70 4.40 -5.32 18.43
CA GLY A 70 4.27 -5.89 19.78
C GLY A 70 5.52 -5.67 20.64
N VAL A 71 6.71 -5.86 20.06
CA VAL A 71 7.99 -5.59 20.76
C VAL A 71 8.13 -4.10 21.06
N LEU A 72 7.87 -3.22 20.09
CA LEU A 72 7.95 -1.77 20.31
C LEU A 72 6.91 -1.31 21.33
N GLY A 73 5.67 -1.80 21.24
CA GLY A 73 4.59 -1.47 22.16
C GLY A 73 4.85 -1.88 23.60
N SER A 74 5.53 -3.01 23.81
CA SER A 74 5.87 -3.51 25.15
C SER A 74 7.09 -2.80 25.78
N ASN A 75 8.02 -2.29 24.97
CA ASN A 75 9.25 -1.65 25.48
C ASN A 75 9.17 -0.12 25.56
N LEU A 76 8.56 0.53 24.56
CA LEU A 76 8.56 1.99 24.40
C LEU A 76 7.24 2.64 24.84
N GLY A 77 6.18 1.85 25.02
CA GLY A 77 4.84 2.35 25.29
C GLY A 77 3.98 2.48 24.03
N LEU A 78 2.67 2.60 24.25
CA LEU A 78 1.67 2.59 23.18
C LEU A 78 1.75 3.83 22.28
N ARG A 79 1.99 5.01 22.87
CA ARG A 79 1.91 6.30 22.14
C ARG A 79 3.09 6.46 21.18
N GLU A 80 4.29 6.13 21.64
CA GLU A 80 5.55 6.17 20.93
C GLU A 80 5.52 5.19 19.75
N THR A 81 4.98 3.99 19.99
CA THR A 81 4.82 2.96 18.96
C THR A 81 3.85 3.39 17.87
N LEU A 82 2.75 4.06 18.23
CA LEU A 82 1.80 4.62 17.27
C LEU A 82 2.43 5.72 16.40
N TRP A 83 3.29 6.57 16.97
CA TRP A 83 4.04 7.56 16.20
C TRP A 83 5.00 6.92 15.20
N ILE A 84 5.75 5.91 15.63
CA ILE A 84 6.67 5.17 14.75
C ILE A 84 5.90 4.54 13.58
N GLY A 85 4.79 3.87 13.87
CA GLY A 85 3.93 3.28 12.83
C GLY A 85 3.33 4.33 11.88
N ALA A 86 2.88 5.47 12.40
CA ALA A 86 2.29 6.54 11.60
C ALA A 86 3.32 7.23 10.69
N ILE A 87 4.55 7.43 11.17
CA ILE A 87 5.65 7.98 10.36
C ILE A 87 6.08 6.95 9.32
N GLY A 88 6.28 5.69 9.72
CA GLY A 88 6.65 4.60 8.81
C GLY A 88 5.64 4.44 7.67
N ASN A 89 4.34 4.49 7.96
CA ASN A 89 3.32 4.45 6.92
C ASN A 89 3.34 5.69 6.03
N SER A 90 3.58 6.88 6.58
CA SER A 90 3.70 8.10 5.76
C SER A 90 4.87 8.00 4.79
N LEU A 91 5.97 7.35 5.21
CA LEU A 91 7.14 7.12 4.38
C LEU A 91 6.89 6.10 3.26
N ALA A 92 5.92 5.20 3.42
CA ALA A 92 5.50 4.27 2.36
C ALA A 92 4.91 4.98 1.13
N PHE A 93 4.58 6.26 1.24
CA PHE A 93 4.16 7.09 0.10
C PHE A 93 5.34 7.52 -0.78
N VAL A 94 6.57 7.53 -0.26
CA VAL A 94 7.78 7.98 -0.98
C VAL A 94 8.08 7.12 -2.21
N PRO A 95 8.10 5.76 -2.12
CA PRO A 95 8.29 4.93 -3.30
C PRO A 95 7.19 5.10 -4.35
N LEU A 96 5.95 5.41 -3.94
CA LEU A 96 4.84 5.64 -4.87
C LEU A 96 5.00 6.94 -5.67
N LEU A 97 5.55 7.98 -5.04
CA LEU A 97 5.84 9.26 -5.71
C LEU A 97 7.01 9.16 -6.70
N VAL A 98 7.97 8.28 -6.42
CA VAL A 98 9.15 8.05 -7.28
C VAL A 98 8.84 7.02 -8.39
N SER A 99 7.78 6.22 -8.23
CA SER A 99 7.44 5.17 -9.18
C SER A 99 6.94 5.74 -10.52
N PRO A 100 7.44 5.27 -11.68
CA PRO A 100 7.02 5.72 -13.03
C PRO A 100 5.56 5.44 -13.42
N ILE A 101 4.72 4.92 -12.51
CA ILE A 101 3.33 4.51 -12.79
C ILE A 101 2.48 5.68 -13.31
N TRP A 102 2.83 6.92 -12.95
CA TRP A 102 2.17 8.14 -13.43
C TRP A 102 2.36 8.41 -14.94
N SER A 103 3.30 7.71 -15.59
CA SER A 103 3.61 7.88 -17.01
C SER A 103 2.78 7.00 -17.93
N ILE A 104 2.10 5.96 -17.42
CA ILE A 104 1.25 5.08 -18.23
C ILE A 104 -0.11 5.75 -18.36
N LYS A 105 -0.32 6.47 -19.46
CA LYS A 105 -1.57 7.20 -19.73
C LYS A 105 -2.55 6.36 -20.56
N THR A 106 -2.06 5.30 -21.18
CA THR A 106 -2.83 4.48 -22.11
C THR A 106 -2.41 3.02 -22.02
N ILE A 107 -3.36 2.09 -22.20
CA ILE A 107 -3.07 0.63 -22.25
C ILE A 107 -2.11 0.30 -23.40
N ALA A 108 -2.15 1.09 -24.48
CA ALA A 108 -1.20 1.02 -25.61
C ALA A 108 0.28 1.21 -25.18
N ASP A 109 0.55 2.09 -24.21
CA ASP A 109 1.91 2.34 -23.71
C ASP A 109 2.44 1.10 -22.96
N ALA A 110 1.55 0.29 -22.38
CA ALA A 110 1.91 -0.94 -21.69
C ALA A 110 2.12 -2.13 -22.65
N GLU A 111 1.39 -2.16 -23.79
CA GLU A 111 1.66 -3.11 -24.88
C GLU A 111 3.00 -2.85 -25.56
N ASP A 112 3.34 -1.58 -25.83
CA ASP A 112 4.61 -1.20 -26.47
C ASP A 112 5.83 -1.55 -25.59
N ALA A 113 5.77 -1.25 -24.28
CA ALA A 113 6.86 -1.59 -23.36
C ALA A 113 7.10 -3.10 -23.22
N LEU A 114 6.03 -3.91 -23.31
CA LEU A 114 6.12 -5.37 -23.31
C LEU A 114 6.66 -5.93 -24.64
N SER A 115 6.36 -5.28 -25.76
CA SER A 115 6.87 -5.65 -27.08
C SER A 115 8.39 -5.42 -27.18
N GLU A 116 8.89 -4.29 -26.65
CA GLU A 116 10.33 -4.01 -26.55
C GLU A 116 11.06 -5.03 -25.66
N THR A 117 10.52 -5.37 -24.49
CA THR A 117 11.20 -6.33 -23.58
C THR A 117 11.22 -7.76 -24.10
N VAL A 118 10.26 -8.16 -24.94
CA VAL A 118 10.22 -9.49 -25.57
C VAL A 118 11.10 -9.55 -26.83
N THR A 119 11.34 -8.41 -27.48
CA THR A 119 12.21 -8.34 -28.68
C THR A 119 13.70 -8.31 -28.33
N ASP A 120 14.05 -7.77 -27.16
CA ASP A 120 15.44 -7.71 -26.66
C ASP A 120 15.88 -8.96 -25.86
N ALA A 121 15.01 -9.96 -25.67
CA ALA A 121 15.27 -11.19 -24.91
C ALA A 121 15.41 -12.43 -25.81
#